data_AF-A0A966R4R1-F1
#
_entry.id   AF-A0A966R4R1-F1
#
_cell.length_a   1.000
_cell.length_b   1.000
_cell.length_c   1.000
_cell.angle_alpha   90.00
_cell.angle_beta   90.00
_cell.angle_gamma   90.00
#
_symmetry.space_group_name_H-M   'P 1'
#
loop_
_entity.id
_entity.type
_entity.pdbx_description
1 polymer ?
#
loop_
_entity_poly.entity_id
_entity_poly.type
_entity_poly.pdbx_seq_one_letter_code
_entity_poly.pdbx_strand_id
1 'polypeptide(L)'
;KSHESVLKGLITDPHILVEGKYKDAIMAKNNIHLMMASNENWIIPAGHDERRFCVIDVSEEKKQNTEYFAALYKEIDSGGTEAMLHDLLNYDLSNFNVRKVPQTGALTHQKLRSLRGPDAWLYHCLQIGVMAHQPWLRNQPLQIRKTDAYNSYAESYKINGEYRPVDVGQFSKTLQTILEEALQKPRLTTAEGQRPYGYRFAPLDAARAMFEKYIGGAVPWEEPDYPSEESI
;
A
#
# COMPACT_ATOMS: atom_id res chain seq x y z
N LYS A 1 4.99 9.71 11.09
CA LYS A 1 3.80 9.41 11.93
C LYS A 1 2.95 10.65 12.23
N SER A 2 3.51 11.78 12.68
CA SER A 2 2.71 12.99 12.98
C SER A 2 1.95 13.56 11.76
N HIS A 3 2.63 13.75 10.62
CA HIS A 3 2.01 14.37 9.44
C HIS A 3 0.91 13.52 8.77
N GLU A 4 1.01 12.19 8.82
CA GLU A 4 -0.02 11.28 8.29
C GLU A 4 -1.35 11.43 9.04
N SER A 5 -1.31 11.49 10.36
CA SER A 5 -2.50 11.66 11.18
C SER A 5 -3.16 13.02 10.94
N VAL A 6 -2.35 14.07 10.73
CA VAL A 6 -2.85 15.41 10.40
C VAL A 6 -3.55 15.40 9.04
N LEU A 7 -2.92 14.81 8.02
CA LEU A 7 -3.52 14.71 6.68
C LEU A 7 -4.86 13.95 6.71
N LYS A 8 -4.92 12.85 7.47
CA LYS A 8 -6.16 12.08 7.65
C LYS A 8 -7.24 12.91 8.34
N GLY A 9 -6.89 13.62 9.41
CA GLY A 9 -7.81 14.51 10.14
C GLY A 9 -8.36 15.63 9.25
N LEU A 10 -7.52 16.25 8.42
CA LEU A 10 -7.97 17.29 7.47
C LEU A 10 -9.03 16.79 6.49
N ILE A 11 -9.03 15.50 6.15
CA ILE A 11 -10.01 14.91 5.22
C ILE A 11 -11.28 14.48 5.96
N THR A 12 -11.16 13.94 7.17
CA THR A 12 -12.28 13.25 7.84
C THR A 12 -12.96 14.04 8.95
N ASP A 13 -12.25 14.96 9.60
CA ASP A 13 -12.75 15.58 10.81
C ASP A 13 -13.78 16.65 10.47
N PRO A 14 -14.92 16.72 11.19
CA PRO A 14 -15.98 17.67 10.87
C PRO A 14 -15.62 19.12 11.21
N HIS A 15 -14.62 19.32 12.07
CA HIS A 15 -14.16 20.63 12.50
C HIS A 15 -12.63 20.65 12.56
N ILE A 16 -12.06 21.84 12.35
CA ILE A 16 -10.62 22.09 12.44
C ILE A 16 -10.37 23.26 13.39
N LEU A 17 -9.25 23.18 14.12
CA LEU A 17 -8.74 24.30 14.91
C LEU A 17 -8.01 25.27 13.97
N VAL A 18 -8.44 26.52 13.94
CA VAL A 18 -7.83 27.59 13.16
C VAL A 18 -7.19 28.58 14.10
N GLU A 19 -5.86 28.69 14.04
CA GLU A 19 -5.08 29.58 14.89
C GLU A 19 -4.56 30.76 14.05
N GLY A 20 -5.26 31.90 14.16
CA GLY A 20 -4.90 33.11 13.43
C GLY A 20 -3.71 33.81 14.08
N LYS A 21 -2.84 34.43 13.28
CA LYS A 21 -1.73 35.22 13.81
C LYS A 21 -2.24 36.33 14.72
N TYR A 22 -1.76 36.38 15.96
CA TYR A 22 -2.18 37.33 17.01
C TYR A 22 -3.68 37.28 17.34
N LYS A 23 -4.34 36.13 17.13
CA LYS A 23 -5.75 35.90 17.47
C LYS A 23 -5.88 34.61 18.27
N ASP A 24 -6.96 34.52 19.04
CA ASP A 24 -7.31 33.28 19.73
C ASP A 24 -7.67 32.19 18.73
N ALA A 25 -7.36 30.94 19.08
CA ALA A 25 -7.69 29.79 18.26
C ALA A 25 -9.22 29.54 18.28
N ILE A 26 -9.80 29.27 17.11
CA ILE A 26 -11.23 29.01 16.95
C ILE A 26 -11.47 27.63 16.34
N MET A 27 -12.57 26.98 16.74
CA MET A 27 -13.06 25.78 16.06
C MET A 27 -13.97 26.18 14.90
N ALA A 28 -13.62 25.77 13.69
CA ALA A 28 -14.40 26.04 12.49
C ALA A 28 -14.89 24.75 11.83
N LYS A 29 -16.02 24.80 11.11
CA LYS A 29 -16.48 23.68 10.29
C LYS A 29 -15.44 23.37 9.21
N ASN A 30 -15.09 22.10 9.08
CA ASN A 30 -14.19 21.64 8.03
C ASN A 30 -14.94 21.59 6.69
N ASN A 31 -14.51 22.39 5.72
CA ASN A 31 -15.02 22.37 4.35
C ASN A 31 -13.86 22.18 3.34
N ILE A 32 -12.72 21.64 3.79
CA ILE A 32 -11.54 21.42 2.96
C ILE A 32 -11.82 20.31 1.94
N HIS A 33 -11.49 20.59 0.68
CA HIS A 33 -11.40 19.59 -0.37
C HIS A 33 -9.95 19.57 -0.85
N LEU A 34 -9.24 18.48 -0.58
CA LEU A 34 -7.83 18.38 -0.87
C LEU A 34 -7.59 17.77 -2.25
N MET A 35 -6.90 18.52 -3.12
CA MET A 35 -6.37 18.04 -4.38
C MET A 35 -4.85 18.18 -4.36
N MET A 36 -4.15 17.12 -4.78
CA MET A 36 -2.68 17.09 -4.83
C MET A 36 -2.26 16.65 -6.22
N ALA A 37 -1.33 17.39 -6.82
CA ALA A 37 -0.63 17.02 -8.03
C ALA A 37 0.87 16.96 -7.70
N SER A 38 1.52 15.85 -8.04
CA SER A 38 2.94 15.65 -7.75
C SER A 38 3.55 14.73 -8.79
N ASN A 39 4.84 14.92 -9.06
CA ASN A 39 5.65 14.04 -9.90
C ASN A 39 6.46 13.03 -9.05
N GLU A 40 6.30 13.05 -7.73
CA GLU A 40 6.98 12.14 -6.82
C GLU A 40 6.36 10.74 -6.84
N ASN A 41 7.20 9.72 -6.69
CA ASN A 41 6.76 8.32 -6.69
C ASN A 41 5.93 7.94 -5.44
N TRP A 42 6.05 8.70 -4.35
CA TRP A 42 5.29 8.50 -3.12
C TRP A 42 4.76 9.85 -2.62
N ILE A 43 3.44 9.97 -2.58
CA ILE A 43 2.74 11.24 -2.35
C ILE A 43 1.89 11.14 -1.08
N ILE A 44 1.26 9.98 -0.85
CA ILE A 44 0.34 9.77 0.26
C ILE A 44 0.71 8.54 1.09
N PRO A 45 0.66 8.63 2.43
CA PRO A 45 0.72 7.47 3.28
C PRO A 45 -0.61 6.70 3.20
N ALA A 46 -0.64 5.63 2.40
CA ALA A 46 -1.82 4.80 2.18
C ALA A 46 -1.66 3.44 2.86
N GLY A 47 -2.52 3.15 3.84
CA GLY A 47 -2.61 1.80 4.41
C GLY A 47 -3.31 0.81 3.47
N HIS A 48 -3.27 -0.48 3.80
CA HIS A 48 -4.01 -1.51 3.06
C HIS A 48 -5.52 -1.21 3.00
N ASP A 49 -6.08 -0.66 4.08
CA ASP A 49 -7.49 -0.27 4.26
C ASP A 49 -7.80 1.17 3.78
N GLU A 50 -6.90 1.78 3.02
CA GLU A 50 -7.05 3.17 2.61
C GLU A 50 -8.27 3.36 1.69
N ARG A 51 -9.13 4.31 2.08
CA ARG A 51 -10.47 4.55 1.52
C ARG A 51 -10.81 6.03 1.33
N ARG A 52 -9.86 6.93 1.57
CA ARG A 52 -10.03 8.39 1.51
C ARG A 52 -9.41 9.01 0.25
N PHE A 53 -8.40 8.36 -0.34
CA PHE A 53 -7.66 8.93 -1.48
C PHE A 53 -8.00 8.27 -2.81
N CYS A 54 -8.51 9.06 -3.74
CA CYS A 54 -8.53 8.70 -5.15
C CYS A 54 -7.19 9.09 -5.77
N VAL A 55 -6.42 8.09 -6.22
CA VAL A 55 -5.12 8.31 -6.87
C VAL A 55 -5.24 7.94 -8.33
N ILE A 56 -4.88 8.86 -9.22
CA ILE A 56 -4.99 8.69 -10.67
C ILE A 56 -3.65 9.06 -11.28
N ASP A 57 -3.08 8.14 -12.06
CA ASP A 57 -1.96 8.45 -12.94
C ASP A 57 -2.49 9.13 -14.20
N VAL A 58 -2.02 10.34 -14.48
CA VAL A 58 -2.41 11.10 -15.66
C VAL A 58 -1.60 10.60 -16.86
N SER A 59 -2.25 10.45 -18.01
CA SER A 59 -1.59 10.02 -19.24
C SER A 59 -0.54 11.03 -19.71
N GLU A 60 0.58 10.51 -20.21
CA GLU A 60 1.65 11.30 -20.81
C GLU A 60 1.31 11.77 -22.25
N GLU A 61 0.16 11.37 -22.81
CA GLU A 61 -0.21 11.63 -24.22
C GLU A 61 -0.18 13.11 -24.62
N LYS A 62 -0.60 14.01 -23.72
CA LYS A 62 -0.58 15.46 -23.97
C LYS A 62 0.65 16.15 -23.38
N LYS A 63 1.62 15.41 -22.84
CA LYS A 63 2.82 15.98 -22.24
C LYS A 63 3.58 16.83 -23.25
N GLN A 64 3.92 18.05 -22.85
CA GLN A 64 4.61 19.04 -23.69
C GLN A 64 3.88 19.41 -25.00
N ASN A 65 2.60 19.04 -25.16
CA ASN A 65 1.80 19.45 -26.32
C ASN A 65 1.32 20.90 -26.16
N THR A 66 2.13 21.84 -26.65
CA THR A 66 1.88 23.28 -26.51
C THR A 66 0.62 23.74 -27.25
N GLU A 67 0.31 23.16 -28.41
CA GLU A 67 -0.88 23.51 -29.19
C GLU A 67 -2.17 23.13 -28.45
N TYR A 68 -2.21 21.92 -27.89
CA TYR A 68 -3.32 21.44 -27.06
C TYR A 68 -3.56 22.36 -25.85
N PHE A 69 -2.51 22.68 -25.10
CA PHE A 69 -2.65 23.53 -23.92
C PHE A 69 -2.98 24.98 -24.28
N ALA A 70 -2.46 25.51 -25.39
CA ALA A 70 -2.82 26.86 -25.85
C ALA A 70 -4.32 26.95 -26.20
N ALA A 71 -4.87 25.93 -26.86
CA ALA A 71 -6.31 25.86 -27.13
C ALA A 71 -7.13 25.76 -25.84
N LEU A 72 -6.70 24.93 -24.88
CA LEU A 72 -7.35 24.76 -23.58
C LEU A 72 -7.38 26.06 -22.77
N TYR A 73 -6.23 26.76 -22.66
CA TYR A 73 -6.18 28.04 -21.94
C TYR A 73 -7.07 29.10 -22.59
N LYS A 74 -7.10 29.15 -23.93
CA LYS A 74 -8.00 30.05 -24.65
C LYS A 74 -9.46 29.76 -24.32
N GLU A 75 -9.87 28.49 -24.22
CA GLU A 75 -11.22 28.11 -23.84
C GLU A 75 -11.55 28.51 -22.39
N ILE A 76 -10.62 28.23 -21.46
CA ILE A 76 -10.73 28.64 -20.04
C ILE A 76 -10.98 30.15 -19.92
N ASP A 77 -10.24 30.96 -20.67
CA ASP A 77 -10.33 32.43 -20.68
C ASP A 77 -11.55 32.97 -21.45
N SER A 78 -12.22 32.13 -22.24
CA SER A 78 -13.32 32.52 -23.14
C SER A 78 -14.69 31.98 -22.70
N GLY A 79 -14.88 31.71 -21.40
CA GLY A 79 -16.15 31.24 -20.85
C GLY A 79 -16.23 29.73 -20.58
N GLY A 80 -15.16 28.99 -20.82
CA GLY A 80 -15.11 27.54 -20.59
C GLY A 80 -15.25 27.16 -19.11
N THR A 81 -14.76 28.01 -18.20
CA THR A 81 -14.88 27.77 -16.76
C THR A 81 -16.34 27.88 -16.30
N GLU A 82 -17.07 28.88 -16.81
CA GLU A 82 -18.49 29.10 -16.54
C GLU A 82 -19.34 27.98 -17.12
N ALA A 83 -19.01 27.51 -18.33
CA ALA A 83 -19.64 26.34 -18.93
C ALA A 83 -19.42 25.08 -18.07
N MET A 84 -18.18 24.83 -17.64
CA MET A 84 -17.86 23.71 -16.75
C MET A 84 -18.61 23.81 -15.42
N LEU A 85 -18.68 25.00 -14.80
CA LEU A 85 -19.44 25.20 -13.57
C LEU A 85 -20.93 24.93 -13.77
N HIS A 86 -21.51 25.39 -14.88
CA HIS A 86 -22.89 25.08 -15.23
C HIS A 86 -23.12 23.57 -15.29
N ASP A 87 -22.24 22.83 -15.95
CA ASP A 87 -22.37 21.36 -16.05
C ASP A 87 -22.23 20.69 -14.68
N LEU A 88 -21.26 21.11 -13.85
CA LEU A 88 -21.04 20.57 -12.51
C LEU A 88 -22.22 20.83 -11.55
N LEU A 89 -22.86 22.00 -11.63
CA LEU A 89 -24.03 22.33 -10.82
C LEU A 89 -25.28 21.53 -11.22
N ASN A 90 -25.35 21.11 -12.49
CA ASN A 90 -26.47 20.31 -13.03
C ASN A 90 -26.20 18.80 -13.01
N TYR A 91 -25.01 18.37 -12.55
CA TYR A 91 -24.64 16.96 -12.53
C TYR A 91 -25.34 16.22 -11.39
N ASP A 92 -26.12 15.18 -11.73
CA ASP A 92 -26.84 14.38 -10.74
C ASP A 92 -25.89 13.43 -9.99
N LEU A 93 -25.73 13.68 -8.70
CA LEU A 93 -24.93 12.87 -7.77
C LEU A 93 -25.79 12.07 -6.79
N SER A 94 -27.11 12.00 -6.98
CA SER A 94 -28.05 11.34 -6.05
C SER A 94 -27.67 9.88 -5.75
N ASN A 95 -27.12 9.18 -6.74
CA ASN A 95 -26.67 7.79 -6.63
C ASN A 95 -25.14 7.64 -6.45
N PHE A 96 -24.40 8.74 -6.34
CA PHE A 96 -22.95 8.71 -6.23
C PHE A 96 -22.48 8.55 -4.79
N ASN A 97 -21.84 7.41 -4.50
CA ASN A 97 -21.23 7.17 -3.20
C ASN A 97 -19.77 7.64 -3.19
N VAL A 98 -19.55 8.87 -2.71
CA VAL A 98 -18.21 9.49 -2.56
C VAL A 98 -17.23 8.65 -1.73
N ARG A 99 -17.72 7.76 -0.86
CA ARG A 99 -16.88 6.89 -0.01
C ARG A 99 -16.44 5.62 -0.71
N LYS A 100 -17.01 5.30 -1.87
CA LYS A 100 -16.59 4.16 -2.71
C LYS A 100 -15.48 4.61 -3.65
N VAL A 101 -14.31 4.85 -3.08
CA VAL A 101 -13.14 5.35 -3.84
C VAL A 101 -12.64 4.27 -4.82
N PRO A 102 -12.35 4.63 -6.09
CA PRO A 102 -11.79 3.70 -7.06
C PRO A 102 -10.48 3.05 -6.58
N GLN A 103 -10.36 1.74 -6.75
CA GLN A 103 -9.10 1.02 -6.52
C GLN A 103 -8.29 1.01 -7.82
N THR A 104 -7.34 1.94 -7.92
CA THR A 104 -6.48 2.10 -9.11
C THR A 104 -5.11 1.46 -8.89
N GLY A 105 -4.40 1.13 -9.97
CA GLY A 105 -3.01 0.68 -9.88
C GLY A 105 -2.10 1.72 -9.19
N ALA A 106 -2.36 3.00 -9.42
CA ALA A 106 -1.67 4.11 -8.76
C ALA A 106 -1.86 4.08 -7.23
N LEU A 107 -3.09 3.85 -6.75
CA LEU A 107 -3.36 3.70 -5.32
C LEU A 107 -2.64 2.47 -4.75
N THR A 108 -2.66 1.34 -5.46
CA THR A 108 -1.91 0.14 -5.06
C THR A 108 -0.41 0.44 -4.92
N HIS A 109 0.20 1.16 -5.87
CA HIS A 109 1.60 1.54 -5.77
C HIS A 109 1.88 2.42 -4.53
N GLN A 110 1.01 3.39 -4.22
CA GLN A 110 1.13 4.19 -2.99
C GLN A 110 1.03 3.33 -1.72
N LYS A 111 0.15 2.31 -1.70
CA LYS A 111 0.02 1.36 -0.59
C LYS A 111 1.30 0.54 -0.41
N LEU A 112 1.84 -0.02 -1.49
CA LEU A 112 3.08 -0.81 -1.48
C LEU A 112 4.27 0.02 -0.94
N ARG A 113 4.40 1.29 -1.35
CA ARG A 113 5.43 2.21 -0.85
C ARG A 113 5.24 2.61 0.63
N SER A 114 4.02 2.46 1.15
CA SER A 114 3.67 2.78 2.52
C SER A 114 3.82 1.59 3.48
N LEU A 115 4.09 0.38 2.98
CA LEU A 115 4.29 -0.82 3.81
C LEU A 115 5.47 -0.64 4.77
N ARG A 116 5.32 -1.13 5.99
CA ARG A 116 6.36 -1.13 7.03
C ARG A 116 6.32 -2.45 7.80
N GLY A 117 7.30 -2.72 8.65
CA GLY A 117 7.21 -3.86 9.56
C GLY A 117 7.15 -5.21 8.85
N PRO A 118 6.40 -6.18 9.40
CA PRO A 118 6.23 -7.50 8.81
C PRO A 118 5.56 -7.45 7.43
N ASP A 119 4.71 -6.46 7.15
CA ASP A 119 4.03 -6.29 5.85
C ASP A 119 5.03 -6.01 4.73
N ALA A 120 5.97 -5.08 4.97
CA ALA A 120 7.03 -4.75 4.01
C ALA A 120 8.00 -5.92 3.80
N TRP A 121 8.36 -6.61 4.88
CA TRP A 121 9.23 -7.79 4.79
C TRP A 121 8.58 -8.93 4.02
N LEU A 122 7.32 -9.24 4.30
CA LEU A 122 6.59 -10.28 3.57
C LEU A 122 6.47 -9.91 2.10
N TYR A 123 6.13 -8.65 1.79
CA TYR A 123 6.10 -8.18 0.40
C TYR A 123 7.43 -8.40 -0.31
N HIS A 124 8.55 -8.06 0.32
CA HIS A 124 9.88 -8.31 -0.24
C HIS A 124 10.12 -9.81 -0.50
N CYS A 125 9.82 -10.69 0.47
CA CYS A 125 9.94 -12.14 0.28
C CYS A 125 9.07 -12.66 -0.87
N LEU A 126 7.85 -12.15 -1.03
CA LEU A 126 6.95 -12.50 -2.13
C LEU A 126 7.44 -11.97 -3.47
N GLN A 127 8.10 -10.80 -3.49
CA GLN A 127 8.68 -10.21 -4.69
C GLN A 127 9.84 -11.08 -5.20
N ILE A 128 10.81 -11.38 -4.35
CA ILE A 128 12.00 -12.17 -4.73
C ILE A 128 11.75 -13.68 -4.78
N GLY A 129 10.66 -14.17 -4.17
CA GLY A 129 10.34 -15.60 -4.09
C GLY A 129 11.27 -16.38 -3.17
N VAL A 130 11.81 -15.75 -2.12
CA VAL A 130 12.73 -16.35 -1.14
C VAL A 130 12.35 -15.89 0.26
N MET A 131 12.33 -16.82 1.22
CA MET A 131 12.10 -16.51 2.63
C MET A 131 13.15 -17.20 3.49
N ALA A 132 13.89 -16.41 4.29
CA ALA A 132 14.98 -16.89 5.15
C ALA A 132 15.94 -17.85 4.42
N HIS A 133 16.42 -17.41 3.26
CA HIS A 133 17.33 -18.15 2.38
C HIS A 133 16.76 -19.45 1.76
N GLN A 134 15.47 -19.72 1.92
CA GLN A 134 14.81 -20.85 1.26
C GLN A 134 14.00 -20.39 0.05
N PRO A 135 14.18 -21.00 -1.13
CA PRO A 135 13.36 -20.74 -2.30
C PRO A 135 11.88 -21.04 -2.01
N TRP A 136 11.02 -20.08 -2.31
CA TRP A 136 9.57 -20.22 -2.24
C TRP A 136 9.04 -20.55 -3.63
N LEU A 137 8.89 -21.84 -3.91
CA LEU A 137 8.53 -22.31 -5.25
C LEU A 137 7.07 -22.00 -5.60
N ARG A 138 6.81 -21.73 -6.89
CA ARG A 138 5.47 -21.46 -7.45
C ARG A 138 4.52 -22.65 -7.38
N ASN A 139 5.04 -23.88 -7.37
CA ASN A 139 4.26 -25.11 -7.44
C ASN A 139 4.31 -25.96 -6.17
N GLN A 140 5.04 -25.54 -5.13
CA GLN A 140 5.22 -26.31 -3.90
C GLN A 140 5.07 -25.44 -2.65
N PRO A 141 4.48 -25.97 -1.56
CA PRO A 141 4.37 -25.24 -0.31
C PRO A 141 5.74 -25.08 0.35
N LEU A 142 6.00 -23.90 0.92
CA LEU A 142 7.20 -23.65 1.71
C LEU A 142 6.97 -24.00 3.18
N GLN A 143 7.87 -24.77 3.79
CA GLN A 143 7.86 -25.08 5.21
C GLN A 143 9.10 -24.53 5.89
N ILE A 144 8.90 -23.70 6.91
CA ILE A 144 10.00 -23.06 7.63
C ILE A 144 9.72 -22.98 9.12
N ARG A 145 10.75 -23.09 9.96
CA ARG A 145 10.59 -22.90 11.40
C ARG A 145 10.16 -21.47 11.68
N LYS A 146 9.30 -21.30 12.69
CA LYS A 146 8.83 -19.98 13.10
C LYS A 146 9.98 -19.05 13.50
N THR A 147 11.03 -19.61 14.09
CA THR A 147 12.26 -18.89 14.48
C THR A 147 13.01 -18.35 13.28
N ASP A 148 13.13 -19.13 12.22
CA ASP A 148 13.97 -18.80 11.07
C ASP A 148 13.33 -17.67 10.26
N ALA A 149 12.00 -17.74 10.06
CA ALA A 149 11.23 -16.65 9.45
C ALA A 149 11.34 -15.35 10.27
N TYR A 150 11.22 -15.43 11.61
CA TYR A 150 11.33 -14.24 12.47
C TYR A 150 12.75 -13.66 12.49
N ASN A 151 13.78 -14.50 12.51
CA ASN A 151 15.17 -14.06 12.48
C ASN A 151 15.50 -13.35 11.16
N SER A 152 15.07 -13.91 10.02
CA SER A 152 15.21 -13.26 8.70
C SER A 152 14.53 -11.89 8.67
N TYR A 153 13.33 -11.78 9.24
CA TYR A 153 12.66 -10.49 9.43
C TYR A 153 13.48 -9.54 10.30
N ALA A 154 13.91 -9.98 11.47
CA ALA A 154 14.67 -9.15 12.40
C ALA A 154 16.02 -8.68 11.83
N GLU A 155 16.67 -9.48 10.98
CA GLU A 155 17.90 -9.13 10.27
C GLU A 155 17.66 -8.06 9.20
N SER A 156 16.63 -8.22 8.36
CA SER A 156 16.26 -7.20 7.37
C SER A 156 15.98 -5.84 8.02
N TYR A 157 15.36 -5.85 9.21
CA TYR A 157 15.04 -4.65 9.98
C TYR A 157 16.28 -3.92 10.51
N LYS A 158 17.34 -4.67 10.85
CA LYS A 158 18.63 -4.09 11.25
C LYS A 158 19.36 -3.46 10.08
N ILE A 159 19.36 -4.12 8.92
CA ILE A 159 20.02 -3.64 7.70
C ILE A 159 19.39 -2.32 7.23
N ASN A 160 18.07 -2.19 7.35
CA ASN A 160 17.34 -1.00 6.94
C ASN A 160 17.40 0.17 7.96
N GLY A 161 18.15 0.02 9.06
CA GLY A 161 18.36 1.09 10.05
C GLY A 161 17.16 1.41 10.94
N GLU A 162 16.15 0.54 11.03
CA GLU A 162 14.95 0.77 11.84
C GLU A 162 15.12 0.31 13.30
N TYR A 163 14.65 1.15 14.25
CA TYR A 163 14.88 0.94 15.69
C TYR A 163 13.80 0.02 16.29
N ARG A 164 14.08 -1.29 16.23
CA ARG A 164 13.39 -2.45 16.86
C ARG A 164 12.30 -3.15 16.03
N PRO A 165 12.45 -4.46 15.76
CA PRO A 165 11.37 -5.26 15.20
C PRO A 165 10.23 -5.42 16.22
N VAL A 166 9.01 -5.59 15.70
CA VAL A 166 7.86 -6.04 16.51
C VAL A 166 8.12 -7.43 17.10
N ASP A 167 7.42 -7.77 18.18
CA ASP A 167 7.56 -9.09 18.80
C ASP A 167 7.04 -10.22 17.87
N VAL A 168 7.50 -11.44 18.15
CA VAL A 168 7.17 -12.63 17.35
C VAL A 168 5.67 -12.95 17.29
N GLY A 169 4.90 -12.54 18.31
CA GLY A 169 3.46 -12.70 18.34
C GLY A 169 2.79 -11.79 17.31
N GLN A 170 3.13 -10.49 17.33
CA GLN A 170 2.63 -9.52 16.37
C GLN A 170 3.06 -9.87 14.94
N PHE A 171 4.32 -10.26 14.73
CA PHE A 171 4.82 -10.75 13.44
C PHE A 171 3.96 -11.90 12.90
N SER A 172 3.76 -12.95 13.72
CA SER A 172 2.97 -14.14 13.34
C SER A 172 1.49 -13.82 13.08
N LYS A 173 0.95 -12.81 13.77
CA LYS A 173 -0.42 -12.33 13.56
C LYS A 173 -0.53 -11.58 12.24
N THR A 174 0.39 -10.67 11.94
CA THR A 174 0.42 -9.95 10.67
C THR A 174 0.49 -10.91 9.48
N LEU A 175 1.41 -11.90 9.49
CA LEU A 175 1.47 -12.88 8.40
C LEU A 175 0.16 -13.64 8.21
N GLN A 176 -0.52 -13.99 9.32
CA GLN A 176 -1.82 -14.68 9.26
C GLN A 176 -2.93 -13.79 8.70
N THR A 177 -2.92 -12.50 9.04
CA THR A 177 -3.88 -11.53 8.51
C THR A 177 -3.71 -11.34 7.00
N ILE A 178 -2.46 -11.30 6.52
CA ILE A 178 -2.17 -11.07 5.09
C ILE A 178 -2.45 -12.32 4.25
N LEU A 179 -1.97 -13.48 4.71
CA LEU A 179 -2.01 -14.70 3.90
C LEU A 179 -3.26 -15.55 4.16
N GLU A 180 -4.01 -15.30 5.24
CA GLU A 180 -5.20 -16.06 5.65
C GLU A 180 -5.00 -17.58 5.50
N GLU A 181 -5.74 -18.24 4.61
CA GLU A 181 -5.69 -19.67 4.35
C GLU A 181 -4.38 -20.16 3.69
N ALA A 182 -3.62 -19.27 3.06
CA ALA A 182 -2.30 -19.57 2.50
C ALA A 182 -1.22 -19.72 3.58
N LEU A 183 -1.54 -19.51 4.86
CA LEU A 183 -0.64 -19.76 6.00
C LEU A 183 -1.25 -20.73 7.01
N GLN A 184 -0.57 -21.87 7.17
CA GLN A 184 -0.83 -22.83 8.23
C GLN A 184 0.31 -22.80 9.28
N LYS A 185 0.00 -23.14 10.53
CA LYS A 185 0.95 -23.12 11.65
C LYS A 185 1.17 -24.52 12.27
N PRO A 186 1.65 -25.51 11.50
CA PRO A 186 1.83 -26.87 12.00
C PRO A 186 3.03 -27.00 12.96
N ARG A 187 3.16 -28.16 13.59
CA ARG A 187 4.44 -28.63 14.09
C ARG A 187 5.18 -29.33 12.96
N LEU A 188 6.41 -28.89 12.67
CA LEU A 188 7.25 -29.48 11.63
C LEU A 188 7.92 -30.74 12.16
N THR A 189 8.15 -31.74 11.31
CA THR A 189 8.94 -32.92 11.70
C THR A 189 10.39 -32.67 11.29
N THR A 190 11.31 -32.73 12.24
CA THR A 190 12.75 -32.62 11.96
C THR A 190 13.37 -34.01 11.83
N ALA A 191 14.52 -34.11 11.15
CA ALA A 191 15.29 -35.35 11.04
C ALA A 191 15.71 -35.92 12.41
N GLU A 192 15.87 -35.05 13.40
CA GLU A 192 16.22 -35.37 14.79
C GLU A 192 15.01 -35.78 15.65
N GLY A 193 13.82 -35.93 15.06
CA GLY A 193 12.59 -36.31 15.75
C GLY A 193 11.92 -35.21 16.58
N GLN A 194 12.50 -34.00 16.63
CA GLN A 194 11.87 -32.84 17.26
C GLN A 194 10.69 -32.33 16.43
N ARG A 195 9.70 -31.73 17.12
CA ARG A 195 8.48 -31.18 16.52
C ARG A 195 8.28 -29.68 16.78
N PRO A 196 9.19 -28.79 16.32
CA PRO A 196 9.07 -27.36 16.56
C PRO A 196 7.85 -26.75 15.85
N TYR A 197 7.36 -25.62 16.35
CA TYR A 197 6.34 -24.83 15.66
C TYR A 197 6.94 -24.21 14.39
N GLY A 198 6.25 -24.38 13.27
CA GLY A 198 6.65 -23.79 12.00
C GLY A 198 5.48 -23.18 11.25
N TYR A 199 5.83 -22.59 10.13
CA TYR A 199 4.91 -22.13 9.12
C TYR A 199 4.91 -23.11 7.95
N ARG A 200 3.72 -23.37 7.42
CA ARG A 200 3.54 -23.98 6.11
C ARG A 200 2.77 -22.98 5.27
N PHE A 201 3.49 -22.37 4.34
CA PHE A 201 2.94 -21.45 3.37
C PHE A 201 2.45 -22.23 2.14
N ALA A 202 1.38 -21.76 1.50
CA ALA A 202 0.97 -22.23 0.18
C ALA A 202 2.05 -21.93 -0.87
N PRO A 203 1.98 -22.51 -2.09
CA PRO A 203 2.89 -22.14 -3.18
C PRO A 203 2.89 -20.63 -3.46
N LEU A 204 4.00 -20.11 -4.00
CA LEU A 204 4.25 -18.67 -4.11
C LEU A 204 3.11 -17.90 -4.77
N ASP A 205 2.56 -18.41 -5.88
CA ASP A 205 1.50 -17.73 -6.62
C ASP A 205 0.20 -17.61 -5.81
N ALA A 206 -0.14 -18.64 -5.01
CA ALA A 206 -1.30 -18.59 -4.12
C ALA A 206 -1.09 -17.57 -2.98
N ALA A 207 0.13 -17.47 -2.45
CA ALA A 207 0.46 -16.48 -1.43
C ALA A 207 0.45 -15.04 -1.98
N ARG A 208 0.95 -14.84 -3.21
CA ARG A 208 0.86 -13.57 -3.95
C ARG A 208 -0.59 -13.15 -4.16
N ALA A 209 -1.47 -14.07 -4.55
CA ALA A 209 -2.91 -13.79 -4.70
C ALA A 209 -3.57 -13.35 -3.38
N MET A 210 -3.22 -13.97 -2.25
CA MET A 210 -3.70 -13.53 -0.94
C MET A 210 -3.19 -12.15 -0.55
N PHE A 211 -1.93 -11.84 -0.90
CA PHE A 211 -1.36 -10.52 -0.70
C PHE A 211 -2.07 -9.44 -1.54
N GLU A 212 -2.39 -9.72 -2.80
CA GLU A 212 -3.16 -8.79 -3.66
C GLU A 212 -4.56 -8.53 -3.11
N LYS A 213 -5.22 -9.57 -2.59
CA LYS A 213 -6.51 -9.43 -1.89
C LYS A 213 -6.37 -8.53 -0.67
N TYR A 214 -5.31 -8.70 0.12
CA TYR A 214 -5.03 -7.87 1.30
C TYR A 214 -4.79 -6.40 0.95
N ILE A 215 -4.01 -6.12 -0.11
CA ILE A 215 -3.73 -4.75 -0.59
C ILE A 215 -4.93 -4.12 -1.31
N GLY A 216 -5.83 -4.94 -1.86
CA GLY A 216 -7.00 -4.50 -2.60
C GLY A 216 -6.71 -4.11 -4.05
N GLY A 217 -5.71 -4.72 -4.67
CA GLY A 217 -5.36 -4.49 -6.06
C GLY A 217 -4.20 -5.35 -6.57
N ALA A 218 -4.02 -5.39 -7.89
CA ALA A 218 -2.97 -6.16 -8.53
C ALA A 218 -1.58 -5.60 -8.20
N VAL A 219 -0.61 -6.48 -7.97
CA VAL A 219 0.76 -6.13 -7.67
C VAL A 219 1.66 -6.56 -8.84
N PRO A 220 2.60 -5.71 -9.29
CA PRO A 220 3.54 -6.08 -10.35
C PRO A 220 4.64 -7.00 -9.80
N TRP A 221 4.32 -8.29 -9.70
CA TRP A 221 5.26 -9.30 -9.24
C TRP A 221 6.39 -9.54 -10.26
N GLU A 222 7.62 -9.63 -9.77
CA GLU A 222 8.79 -10.00 -10.56
C GLU A 222 8.96 -11.53 -10.65
N GLU A 223 9.79 -11.97 -11.60
CA GLU A 223 10.24 -13.35 -11.63
C GLU A 223 11.09 -13.67 -10.40
N PRO A 224 10.87 -14.81 -9.72
CA PRO A 224 11.64 -15.18 -8.54
C PRO A 224 13.13 -15.27 -8.83
N ASP A 225 13.94 -14.74 -7.91
CA ASP A 225 15.39 -14.83 -7.94
C ASP A 225 15.84 -16.12 -7.23
N TYR A 226 15.62 -17.26 -7.89
CA TYR A 226 16.08 -18.54 -7.37
C TYR A 226 17.60 -18.65 -7.55
N PRO A 227 18.37 -19.03 -6.51
CA PRO A 227 19.78 -19.33 -6.69
C PRO A 227 19.95 -20.41 -7.75
N SER A 228 20.85 -20.18 -8.70
CA SER A 228 21.15 -21.15 -9.77
C SER A 228 21.58 -22.49 -9.18
N GLU A 229 21.14 -23.60 -9.79
CA GLU A 229 21.42 -24.97 -9.34
C GLU A 229 22.92 -25.29 -9.13
N GLU A 230 23.84 -24.48 -9.67
CA GLU A 230 25.29 -24.60 -9.47
C GLU A 230 25.80 -24.15 -8.08
N SER A 231 24.92 -23.70 -7.19
CA SER A 231 25.30 -23.13 -5.88
C SER A 231 24.75 -23.88 -4.65
N ILE A 232 24.26 -25.10 -4.82
CA ILE A 232 23.80 -26.00 -3.74
C ILE A 232 24.74 -27.20 -3.60
#